data_AF-A0A348VVH5-F1
#
_entry.id   AF-A0A348VVH5-F1
#
_cell.length_a   1.000
_cell.length_b   1.000
_cell.length_c   1.000
_cell.angle_alpha   90.00
_cell.angle_beta   90.00
_cell.angle_gamma   90.00
#
_symmetry.space_group_name_H-M   'P 1'
#
loop_
_entity.id
_entity.type
_entity.pdbx_description
1 polymer ?
#
loop_
_entity_poly.entity_id
_entity_poly.type
_entity_poly.pdbx_seq_one_letter_code
_entity_poly.pdbx_strand_id
1 'polypeptide(L)'
;MQAIPTGTPGVSSLGLVKIRTNEALEAEKTTAATPSTQRIVDSLTSHLNGKLFASKRAKEPIERQMLKNMRQVYGQYEPEKLAAIRNMGGSEVYILLTMTKYRAAIAWVNDILRPVGDRPWTIAPTPKADLPPTAEQQIKAEGQLLLQTVMKQLAAMGQNADPSYLQSKIQKFEQEVRDDVQQNIQKEAKVRAERMAIKIDDQMT
;
A
#
# COMPACT_ATOMS: atom_id res chain seq x y z
N MET A 1 -14.39 -76.60 -32.11
CA MET A 1 -13.85 -76.01 -30.87
C MET A 1 -14.32 -74.57 -30.81
N GLN A 2 -15.15 -74.24 -29.81
CA GLN A 2 -15.94 -73.00 -29.72
C GLN A 2 -15.12 -71.79 -29.24
N ALA A 3 -15.49 -70.61 -29.73
CA ALA A 3 -15.04 -69.31 -29.24
C ALA A 3 -15.87 -68.88 -28.02
N ILE A 4 -15.22 -68.34 -27.00
CA ILE A 4 -15.86 -67.66 -25.85
C ILE A 4 -15.35 -66.22 -25.85
N PRO A 5 -16.23 -65.19 -25.91
CA PRO A 5 -15.83 -63.82 -25.70
C PRO A 5 -15.83 -63.53 -24.18
N THR A 6 -14.67 -63.33 -23.58
CA THR A 6 -14.56 -62.83 -22.20
C THR A 6 -14.74 -61.31 -22.22
N GLY A 7 -15.94 -60.86 -21.88
CA GLY A 7 -16.24 -59.43 -21.71
C GLY A 7 -15.48 -58.82 -20.52
N THR A 8 -14.97 -57.61 -20.72
CA THR A 8 -14.40 -56.74 -19.69
C THR A 8 -15.45 -56.48 -18.60
N PRO A 9 -15.14 -56.68 -17.31
CA PRO A 9 -16.10 -56.43 -16.24
C PRO A 9 -16.36 -54.92 -16.12
N GLY A 10 -17.63 -54.52 -16.20
CA GLY A 10 -18.06 -53.17 -15.80
C GLY A 10 -19.09 -52.47 -16.66
N VAL A 11 -19.48 -53.00 -17.83
CA VAL A 11 -20.54 -52.40 -18.65
C VAL A 11 -21.54 -53.47 -19.09
N SER A 12 -22.52 -53.75 -18.23
CA SER A 12 -23.70 -54.53 -18.62
C SER A 12 -24.74 -53.60 -19.24
N SER A 13 -25.01 -53.78 -20.55
CA SER A 13 -26.10 -53.10 -21.24
C SER A 13 -27.37 -53.97 -21.19
N LEU A 14 -28.34 -53.59 -20.36
CA LEU A 14 -29.75 -53.98 -20.56
C LEU A 14 -30.48 -52.77 -21.17
N GLY A 15 -31.04 -52.97 -22.37
CA GLY A 15 -32.04 -52.12 -23.05
C GLY A 15 -32.06 -50.62 -22.75
N LEU A 16 -31.56 -49.81 -23.71
CA LEU A 16 -31.69 -48.34 -23.85
C LEU A 16 -31.29 -47.44 -22.67
N VAL A 17 -31.07 -47.94 -21.46
CA VAL A 17 -30.63 -47.15 -20.31
C VAL A 17 -29.16 -47.46 -20.03
N LYS A 18 -28.28 -46.48 -20.29
CA LYS A 18 -26.86 -46.57 -19.90
C LYS A 18 -26.75 -46.41 -18.37
N ILE A 19 -26.63 -47.51 -17.65
CA ILE A 19 -26.31 -47.49 -16.21
C ILE A 19 -24.83 -47.12 -16.10
N ARG A 20 -24.54 -45.88 -15.72
CA ARG A 20 -23.18 -45.41 -15.45
C ARG A 20 -22.90 -45.49 -13.96
N THR A 21 -21.72 -45.96 -13.59
CA THR A 21 -21.24 -45.91 -12.19
C THR A 21 -20.89 -44.45 -11.84
N ASN A 22 -20.97 -44.09 -10.56
CA ASN A 22 -20.67 -42.73 -10.10
C ASN A 22 -19.24 -42.30 -10.50
N GLU A 23 -18.29 -43.24 -10.50
CA GLU A 23 -16.91 -43.01 -10.96
C GLU A 23 -16.82 -42.63 -12.45
N ALA A 24 -17.61 -43.27 -13.31
CA ALA A 24 -17.65 -42.94 -14.73
C ALA A 24 -18.30 -41.56 -14.99
N LEU A 25 -19.24 -41.13 -14.14
CA LEU A 25 -19.84 -39.79 -14.19
C LEU A 25 -18.87 -38.71 -13.69
N GLU A 26 -18.06 -38.98 -12.66
CA GLU A 26 -17.03 -38.04 -12.17
C GLU A 26 -15.85 -37.91 -13.15
N ALA A 27 -15.45 -38.99 -13.82
CA ALA A 27 -14.45 -38.97 -14.90
C ALA A 27 -14.94 -38.18 -16.14
N GLU A 28 -16.24 -38.17 -16.42
CA GLU A 28 -16.83 -37.38 -17.51
C GLU A 28 -16.98 -35.90 -17.14
N LYS A 29 -17.33 -35.57 -15.88
CA LYS A 29 -17.35 -34.19 -15.39
C LYS A 29 -15.95 -33.56 -15.39
N THR A 30 -14.94 -34.32 -14.97
CA THR A 30 -13.54 -33.86 -15.03
C THR A 30 -13.11 -33.67 -16.48
N THR A 31 -13.34 -34.62 -17.38
CA THR A 31 -12.97 -34.46 -18.81
C THR A 31 -13.77 -33.37 -19.54
N ALA A 32 -15.04 -33.12 -19.19
CA ALA A 32 -15.85 -32.03 -19.77
C ALA A 32 -15.48 -30.62 -19.24
N ALA A 33 -15.01 -30.51 -17.99
CA ALA A 33 -14.55 -29.24 -17.40
C ALA A 33 -13.07 -28.90 -17.73
N THR A 34 -12.29 -29.88 -18.19
CA THR A 34 -10.86 -29.75 -18.47
C THR A 34 -10.52 -28.85 -19.68
N PRO A 35 -11.16 -28.96 -20.86
CA PRO A 35 -10.73 -28.20 -22.04
C PRO A 35 -11.03 -26.69 -21.94
N SER A 36 -12.07 -26.29 -21.21
CA SER A 36 -12.40 -24.88 -20.98
C SER A 36 -11.45 -24.23 -19.98
N THR A 37 -11.15 -24.93 -18.87
CA THR A 37 -10.22 -24.45 -17.84
C THR A 37 -8.80 -24.36 -18.39
N GLN A 38 -8.34 -25.34 -19.16
CA GLN A 38 -7.03 -25.30 -19.82
C GLN A 38 -6.93 -24.10 -20.78
N ARG A 39 -7.94 -23.84 -21.62
CA ARG A 39 -7.94 -22.67 -22.50
C ARG A 39 -7.89 -21.34 -21.73
N ILE A 40 -8.58 -21.24 -20.59
CA ILE A 40 -8.52 -20.06 -19.72
C ILE A 40 -7.11 -19.90 -19.13
N VAL A 41 -6.51 -20.97 -18.61
CA VAL A 41 -5.14 -20.98 -18.08
C VAL A 41 -4.12 -20.62 -19.18
N ASP A 42 -4.28 -21.13 -20.40
CA ASP A 42 -3.41 -20.81 -21.54
C ASP A 42 -3.54 -19.33 -21.95
N SER A 43 -4.75 -18.78 -21.93
CA SER A 43 -4.96 -17.34 -22.21
C SER A 43 -4.35 -16.45 -21.12
N LEU A 44 -4.47 -16.86 -19.85
CA LEU A 44 -3.92 -16.12 -18.72
C LEU A 44 -2.39 -16.18 -18.71
N THR A 45 -1.82 -17.36 -18.94
CA THR A 45 -0.37 -17.54 -19.03
C THR A 45 0.20 -16.78 -20.22
N SER A 46 -0.46 -16.77 -21.37
CA SER A 46 -0.08 -15.94 -22.53
C SER A 46 -0.09 -14.45 -22.19
N HIS A 47 -1.15 -13.95 -21.53
CA HIS A 47 -1.23 -12.55 -21.11
C HIS A 47 -0.14 -12.18 -20.08
N LEU A 48 0.07 -13.02 -19.07
CA LEU A 48 1.11 -12.83 -18.05
C LEU A 48 2.51 -12.85 -18.67
N ASN A 49 2.79 -13.81 -19.56
CA ASN A 49 4.04 -13.88 -20.30
C ASN A 49 4.23 -12.64 -21.16
N GLY A 50 3.19 -12.18 -21.88
CA GLY A 50 3.23 -10.94 -22.64
C GLY A 50 3.62 -9.73 -21.78
N LYS A 51 2.99 -9.56 -20.61
CA LYS A 51 3.35 -8.49 -19.65
C LYS A 51 4.76 -8.65 -19.11
N LEU A 52 5.17 -9.87 -18.74
CA LEU A 52 6.51 -10.16 -18.25
C LEU A 52 7.59 -9.83 -19.29
N PHE A 53 7.41 -10.24 -20.55
CA PHE A 53 8.35 -9.95 -21.62
C PHE A 53 8.42 -8.46 -21.93
N ALA A 54 7.28 -7.77 -21.94
CA ALA A 54 7.25 -6.31 -22.10
C ALA A 54 8.03 -5.61 -20.97
N SER A 55 7.80 -6.00 -19.71
CA SER A 55 8.51 -5.45 -18.55
C SER A 55 10.01 -5.79 -18.58
N LYS A 56 10.39 -7.02 -18.94
CA LYS A 56 11.80 -7.41 -19.10
C LYS A 56 12.51 -6.58 -20.16
N ARG A 57 11.88 -6.42 -21.33
CA ARG A 57 12.44 -5.63 -22.44
C ARG A 57 12.55 -4.14 -22.08
N ALA A 58 11.60 -3.60 -21.34
CA ALA A 58 11.66 -2.22 -20.83
C ALA A 58 12.80 -2.02 -19.81
N LYS A 59 13.11 -3.06 -19.02
CA LYS A 59 14.18 -3.01 -18.01
C LYS A 59 15.58 -3.18 -18.60
N GLU A 60 15.72 -3.92 -19.69
CA GLU A 60 17.01 -4.22 -20.34
C GLU A 60 17.92 -2.99 -20.60
N PRO A 61 17.46 -1.88 -21.20
CA PRO A 61 18.32 -0.72 -21.42
C PRO A 61 18.79 -0.08 -20.10
N ILE A 62 17.94 -0.09 -19.07
CA ILE A 62 18.25 0.43 -17.73
C ILE A 62 19.32 -0.46 -17.08
N GLU A 63 19.16 -1.78 -17.12
CA GLU A 63 20.14 -2.73 -16.59
C GLU A 63 21.50 -2.61 -17.29
N ARG A 64 21.50 -2.45 -18.62
CA ARG A 64 22.73 -2.23 -19.39
C ARG A 64 23.46 -0.96 -18.94
N GLN A 65 22.71 0.13 -18.71
CA GLN A 65 23.28 1.36 -18.19
C GLN A 65 23.77 1.19 -16.74
N MET A 66 23.05 0.46 -15.89
CA MET A 66 23.47 0.16 -14.52
C MET A 66 24.78 -0.64 -14.49
N LEU A 67 24.92 -1.66 -15.35
CA LEU A 67 26.17 -2.43 -15.47
C LEU A 67 27.34 -1.57 -15.94
N LYS A 68 27.11 -0.65 -16.88
CA LYS A 68 28.11 0.33 -17.31
C LYS A 68 28.53 1.24 -16.15
N ASN A 69 27.58 1.80 -15.41
CA ASN A 69 27.86 2.65 -14.26
C ASN A 69 28.62 1.88 -13.17
N MET A 70 28.24 0.63 -12.91
CA MET A 70 28.89 -0.22 -11.92
C MET A 70 30.37 -0.46 -12.24
N ARG A 71 30.70 -0.74 -13.52
CA ARG A 71 32.10 -0.87 -13.95
C ARG A 71 32.91 0.40 -13.70
N GLN A 72 32.32 1.57 -13.98
CA GLN A 72 32.99 2.87 -13.74
C GLN A 72 33.24 3.13 -12.25
N VAL A 73 32.32 2.73 -11.37
CA VAL A 73 32.49 2.81 -9.91
C VAL A 73 33.66 1.93 -9.45
N TYR A 74 33.81 0.74 -10.04
CA TYR A 74 34.94 -0.16 -9.77
C TYR A 74 36.23 0.17 -10.55
N GLY A 75 36.25 1.27 -11.31
CA GLY A 75 37.43 1.69 -12.07
C GLY A 75 37.75 0.81 -13.28
N GLN A 76 36.75 0.21 -13.90
CA GLN A 76 36.92 -0.65 -15.06
C GLN A 76 36.39 0.03 -16.32
N TYR A 77 37.23 0.07 -17.36
CA TYR A 77 36.80 0.50 -18.69
C TYR A 77 35.83 -0.51 -19.33
N GLU A 78 34.99 -0.04 -20.24
CA GLU A 78 34.26 -0.94 -21.13
C GLU A 78 35.25 -1.67 -22.06
N PRO A 79 35.02 -2.96 -22.40
CA PRO A 79 35.96 -3.74 -23.20
C PRO A 79 36.37 -3.07 -24.51
N GLU A 80 35.41 -2.45 -25.20
CA GLU A 80 35.63 -1.72 -26.45
C GLU A 80 36.55 -0.50 -26.26
N LYS A 81 36.33 0.28 -25.19
CA LYS A 81 37.17 1.44 -24.85
C LYS A 81 38.58 1.01 -24.45
N LEU A 82 38.68 -0.07 -23.68
CA LEU A 82 39.96 -0.62 -23.25
C LEU A 82 40.78 -1.09 -24.46
N ALA A 83 40.15 -1.80 -25.40
CA ALA A 83 40.79 -2.20 -26.65
C ALA A 83 41.26 -0.98 -27.47
N ALA A 84 40.45 0.08 -27.56
CA ALA A 84 40.84 1.31 -28.24
C ALA A 84 42.04 2.01 -27.57
N ILE A 85 42.07 2.07 -26.24
CA ILE A 85 43.20 2.63 -25.47
C ILE A 85 44.48 1.84 -25.75
N ARG A 86 44.40 0.50 -25.75
CA ARG A 86 45.53 -0.38 -26.08
C ARG A 86 46.03 -0.17 -27.51
N ASN A 87 45.11 -0.10 -28.47
CA ASN A 87 45.46 0.13 -29.87
C ASN A 87 46.16 1.48 -30.10
N MET A 88 45.78 2.50 -29.31
CA MET A 88 46.42 3.82 -29.35
C MET A 88 47.75 3.87 -28.56
N GLY A 89 48.10 2.83 -27.82
CA GLY A 89 49.27 2.81 -26.93
C GLY A 89 49.13 3.71 -25.70
N GLY A 90 47.90 4.00 -25.28
CA GLY A 90 47.61 4.85 -24.12
C GLY A 90 47.76 4.12 -22.78
N SER A 91 47.68 4.88 -21.69
CA SER A 91 47.70 4.33 -20.32
C SER A 91 46.38 3.64 -19.97
N GLU A 92 46.46 2.44 -19.39
CA GLU A 92 45.31 1.68 -18.87
C GLU A 92 44.87 2.13 -17.46
N VAL A 93 45.54 3.13 -16.88
CA VAL A 93 45.23 3.61 -15.53
C VAL A 93 43.86 4.30 -15.51
N TYR A 94 42.89 3.68 -14.85
CA TYR A 94 41.58 4.27 -14.61
C TYR A 94 41.62 5.20 -13.40
N ILE A 95 41.38 6.49 -13.63
CA ILE A 95 41.29 7.47 -12.53
C ILE A 95 39.96 7.30 -11.81
N LEU A 96 39.99 6.92 -10.53
CA LEU A 96 38.82 6.57 -9.70
C LEU A 96 37.97 7.79 -9.23
N LEU A 97 37.83 8.83 -10.06
CA LEU A 97 37.03 10.03 -9.74
C LEU A 97 35.57 9.67 -9.43
N THR A 98 34.99 8.75 -10.20
CA THR A 98 33.60 8.30 -10.03
C THR A 98 33.37 7.67 -8.67
N MET A 99 34.31 6.85 -8.17
CA MET A 99 34.18 6.19 -6.87
C MET A 99 34.12 7.19 -5.72
N THR A 100 35.00 8.21 -5.76
CA THR A 100 35.02 9.27 -4.74
C THR A 100 33.72 10.05 -4.73
N LYS A 101 33.19 10.43 -5.91
CA LYS A 101 31.91 11.13 -6.01
C LYS A 101 30.72 10.27 -5.59
N TYR A 102 30.73 8.99 -5.94
CA TYR A 102 29.71 8.02 -5.54
C TYR A 102 29.63 7.87 -4.02
N ARG A 103 30.79 7.72 -3.34
CA ARG A 103 30.85 7.67 -1.87
C ARG A 103 30.32 8.94 -1.22
N ALA A 104 30.69 10.11 -1.75
CA ALA A 104 30.18 11.39 -1.26
C ALA A 104 28.66 11.50 -1.44
N ALA A 105 28.13 11.07 -2.58
CA ALA A 105 26.69 11.06 -2.84
C ALA A 105 25.93 10.11 -1.91
N ILE A 106 26.45 8.89 -1.66
CA ILE A 106 25.86 7.96 -0.68
C ILE A 106 25.84 8.57 0.72
N ALA A 107 26.96 9.18 1.14
CA ALA A 107 27.02 9.83 2.44
C ALA A 107 25.97 10.93 2.57
N TRP A 108 25.80 11.76 1.53
CA TRP A 108 24.80 12.81 1.52
C TRP A 108 23.36 12.28 1.53
N VAL A 109 23.06 11.23 0.75
CA VAL A 109 21.73 10.59 0.76
C VAL A 109 21.43 9.97 2.13
N ASN A 110 22.42 9.33 2.76
CA ASN A 110 22.24 8.77 4.10
C ASN A 110 22.02 9.86 5.14
N ASP A 111 22.71 10.99 5.04
CA ASP A 111 22.53 12.14 5.94
C ASP A 111 21.09 12.70 5.86
N ILE A 112 20.54 12.79 4.65
CA ILE A 112 19.16 13.25 4.43
C ILE A 112 18.13 12.22 4.91
N LEU A 113 18.31 10.93 4.57
CA LEU A 113 17.32 9.89 4.86
C LEU A 113 17.38 9.36 6.29
N ARG A 114 18.53 9.50 6.95
CA ARG A 114 18.80 8.98 8.30
C ARG A 114 19.57 10.04 9.09
N PRO A 115 18.92 11.18 9.39
CA PRO A 115 19.55 12.20 10.21
C PRO A 115 19.95 11.61 11.57
N VAL A 116 21.17 11.90 12.00
CA VAL A 116 21.69 11.39 13.27
C VAL A 116 20.94 12.07 14.42
N GLY A 117 20.16 11.29 15.17
CA GLY A 117 19.45 11.76 16.37
C GLY A 117 18.06 12.34 16.13
N ASP A 118 17.55 12.34 14.88
CA ASP A 118 16.16 12.73 14.58
C ASP A 118 15.42 11.62 13.82
N ARG A 119 14.08 11.61 13.92
CA ARG A 119 13.22 10.62 13.29
C ARG A 119 12.97 11.01 11.83
N PRO A 120 13.22 10.13 10.84
CA PRO A 120 12.98 10.44 9.42
C PRO A 120 11.48 10.43 9.05
N TRP A 121 10.61 10.17 10.03
CA TRP A 121 9.16 10.09 9.86
C TRP A 121 8.48 10.93 10.95
N THR A 122 7.26 11.37 10.64
CA THR A 122 6.40 12.08 11.59
C THR A 122 5.01 11.46 11.55
N ILE A 123 4.30 11.52 12.68
CA ILE A 123 2.90 11.10 12.77
C ILE A 123 2.08 12.34 13.01
N ALA A 124 1.17 12.62 12.09
CA ALA A 124 0.20 13.70 12.23
C ALA A 124 -1.21 13.10 12.40
N PRO A 125 -2.08 13.72 13.19
CA PRO A 125 -3.47 13.31 13.27
C PRO A 125 -4.19 13.56 11.93
N THR A 126 -5.27 12.81 11.68
CA THR A 126 -6.13 13.01 10.52
C THR A 126 -6.82 14.39 10.56
N PRO A 127 -7.22 14.97 9.40
CA PRO A 127 -7.91 16.27 9.35
C PRO A 127 -9.26 16.30 10.10
N LYS A 128 -9.92 15.14 10.17
CA LYS A 128 -11.01 14.88 11.13
C LYS A 128 -10.49 13.79 12.07
N ALA A 129 -10.17 14.17 13.30
CA ALA A 129 -9.70 13.22 14.29
C ALA A 129 -10.88 12.45 14.88
N ASP A 130 -10.80 11.12 14.81
CA ASP A 130 -11.71 10.19 15.48
C ASP A 130 -11.06 9.84 16.82
N LEU A 131 -11.71 10.16 17.93
CA LEU A 131 -11.19 9.82 19.25
C LEU A 131 -11.92 8.59 19.79
N PRO A 132 -11.32 7.85 20.74
CA PRO A 132 -12.05 6.81 21.44
C PRO A 132 -13.36 7.38 22.04
N PRO A 133 -14.47 6.62 22.01
CA PRO A 133 -15.80 7.11 22.33
C PRO A 133 -15.90 7.72 23.74
N THR A 134 -15.06 7.28 24.68
CA THR A 134 -14.98 7.84 26.02
C THR A 134 -14.47 9.28 26.05
N ALA A 135 -13.45 9.60 25.26
CA ALA A 135 -12.88 10.95 25.20
C ALA A 135 -13.80 11.90 24.42
N GLU A 136 -14.41 11.42 23.34
CA GLU A 136 -15.40 12.20 22.61
C GLU A 136 -16.61 12.56 23.45
N GLN A 137 -17.13 11.61 24.23
CA GLN A 137 -18.29 11.83 25.09
C GLN A 137 -17.99 12.87 26.16
N GLN A 138 -16.78 12.88 26.73
CA GLN A 138 -16.37 13.88 27.71
C GLN A 138 -16.33 15.28 27.10
N ILE A 139 -15.69 15.45 25.94
CA ILE A 139 -15.59 16.75 25.26
C ILE A 139 -16.98 17.24 24.79
N LYS A 140 -17.83 16.33 24.29
CA LYS A 140 -19.22 16.65 23.90
C LYS A 140 -20.08 17.03 25.11
N ALA A 141 -19.92 16.35 26.25
CA ALA A 141 -20.64 16.66 27.49
C ALA A 141 -20.23 18.03 28.06
N GLU A 142 -18.93 18.37 28.01
CA GLU A 142 -18.43 19.67 28.43
C GLU A 142 -19.01 20.81 27.57
N GLY A 143 -19.04 20.64 26.24
CA GLY A 143 -19.66 21.61 25.34
C GLY A 143 -21.17 21.78 25.58
N GLN A 144 -21.89 20.69 25.88
CA GLN A 144 -23.31 20.75 26.23
C GLN A 144 -23.56 21.45 27.56
N LEU A 145 -22.70 21.24 28.57
CA LEU A 145 -22.79 21.93 29.86
C LEU A 145 -22.57 23.43 29.69
N LEU A 146 -21.57 23.85 28.91
CA LEU A 146 -21.34 25.26 28.56
C LEU A 146 -22.58 25.89 27.92
N LEU A 147 -23.16 25.22 26.91
CA LEU A 147 -24.38 25.69 26.25
C LEU A 147 -25.54 25.84 27.22
N GLN A 148 -25.74 24.87 28.12
CA GLN A 148 -26.82 24.93 29.11
C GLN A 148 -26.61 26.04 30.14
N THR A 149 -25.37 26.32 30.51
CA THR A 149 -25.00 27.40 31.44
C THR A 149 -25.29 28.77 30.82
N VAL A 150 -24.91 28.95 29.56
CA VAL A 150 -25.18 30.19 28.81
C VAL A 150 -26.67 30.39 28.55
N MET A 151 -27.40 29.31 28.22
CA MET A 151 -28.88 29.39 28.10
C MET A 151 -29.54 29.81 29.41
N LYS A 152 -29.11 29.26 30.56
CA LYS A 152 -29.61 29.67 31.88
C LYS A 152 -29.27 31.13 32.19
N GLN A 153 -28.08 31.58 31.81
CA GLN A 153 -27.65 32.97 32.01
C GLN A 153 -28.47 33.94 31.16
N LEU A 154 -28.73 33.61 29.90
CA LEU A 154 -29.59 34.41 29.02
C LEU A 154 -31.05 34.42 29.49
N ALA A 155 -31.56 33.29 30.00
CA ALA A 155 -32.90 33.22 30.58
C ALA A 155 -33.01 34.04 31.89
N ALA A 156 -31.96 34.07 32.70
CA ALA A 156 -31.91 34.85 33.94
C ALA A 156 -31.75 36.36 33.70
N MET A 157 -31.17 36.78 32.56
CA MET A 157 -31.02 38.20 32.20
C MET A 157 -32.32 38.88 31.79
N GLY A 158 -33.43 38.14 31.62
CA GLY A 158 -34.79 38.71 31.57
C GLY A 158 -35.03 39.78 30.50
N GLN A 159 -34.21 39.85 29.44
CA GLN A 159 -34.43 40.81 28.37
C GLN A 159 -35.43 40.25 27.36
N ASN A 160 -36.54 40.97 27.21
CA ASN A 160 -37.47 40.88 26.09
C ASN A 160 -36.73 41.24 24.80
N ALA A 161 -35.86 40.36 24.35
CA ALA A 161 -35.25 40.42 23.05
C ALA A 161 -36.18 39.71 22.05
N ASP A 162 -36.38 40.35 20.90
CA ASP A 162 -37.11 39.81 19.76
C ASP A 162 -36.74 38.33 19.55
N PRO A 163 -37.69 37.38 19.50
CA PRO A 163 -37.42 35.95 19.39
C PRO A 163 -36.45 35.58 18.26
N SER A 164 -36.46 36.35 17.17
CA SER A 164 -35.54 36.18 16.04
C SER A 164 -34.09 36.51 16.38
N TYR A 165 -33.85 37.56 17.19
CA TYR A 165 -32.52 38.01 17.58
C TYR A 165 -31.84 37.01 18.53
N LEU A 166 -32.60 36.50 19.51
CA LEU A 166 -32.13 35.45 20.42
C LEU A 166 -31.77 34.15 19.68
N GLN A 167 -32.59 33.75 18.69
CA GLN A 167 -32.35 32.54 17.92
C GLN A 167 -31.06 32.62 17.10
N SER A 168 -30.76 33.79 16.52
CA SER A 168 -29.52 34.03 15.78
C SER A 168 -28.27 34.03 16.69
N LYS A 169 -28.39 34.55 17.92
CA LYS A 169 -27.33 34.53 18.94
C LYS A 169 -27.05 33.10 19.41
N ILE A 170 -28.09 32.30 19.63
CA ILE A 170 -27.97 30.89 20.02
C ILE A 170 -27.29 30.08 18.91
N GLN A 171 -27.67 30.28 17.64
CA GLN A 171 -27.04 29.57 16.52
C GLN A 171 -25.56 29.91 16.35
N LYS A 172 -25.17 31.18 16.49
CA LYS A 172 -23.76 31.58 16.43
C LYS A 172 -22.96 30.96 17.58
N PHE A 173 -23.51 30.99 18.78
CA PHE A 173 -22.87 30.38 19.93
C PHE A 173 -22.75 28.85 19.80
N GLU A 174 -23.76 28.18 19.22
CA GLU A 174 -23.69 26.74 18.93
C GLU A 174 -22.58 26.41 17.92
N GLN A 175 -22.38 27.26 16.90
CA GLN A 175 -21.28 27.11 15.95
C GLN A 175 -19.92 27.29 16.64
N GLU A 176 -19.75 28.32 17.46
CA GLU A 176 -18.53 28.57 18.24
C GLU A 176 -18.18 27.38 19.14
N VAL A 177 -19.17 26.84 19.88
CA VAL A 177 -18.96 25.65 20.73
C VAL A 177 -18.58 24.41 19.90
N ARG A 178 -19.19 24.22 18.72
CA ARG A 178 -18.82 23.11 17.84
C ARG A 178 -17.40 23.24 17.32
N ASP A 179 -16.97 24.43 16.94
CA ASP A 179 -15.62 24.71 16.48
C ASP A 179 -14.60 24.52 17.61
N ASP A 180 -14.91 24.96 18.83
CA ASP A 180 -14.09 24.75 20.03
C ASP A 180 -13.94 23.26 20.37
N VAL A 181 -15.03 22.50 20.30
CA VAL A 181 -15.02 21.05 20.48
C VAL A 181 -14.14 20.39 19.41
N GLN A 182 -14.28 20.77 18.14
CA GLN A 182 -13.43 20.23 17.06
C GLN A 182 -11.95 20.58 17.26
N GLN A 183 -11.63 21.80 17.69
CA GLN A 183 -10.26 22.18 18.00
C GLN A 183 -9.70 21.37 19.18
N ASN A 184 -10.48 21.16 20.23
CA ASN A 184 -10.07 20.37 21.39
C ASN A 184 -9.84 18.90 21.00
N ILE A 185 -10.72 18.34 20.16
CA ILE A 185 -10.56 17.01 19.57
C ILE A 185 -9.24 16.93 18.78
N GLN A 186 -8.95 17.93 17.94
CA GLN A 186 -7.73 17.96 17.13
C GLN A 186 -6.47 18.12 18.00
N LYS A 187 -6.54 18.92 19.08
CA LYS A 187 -5.44 19.07 20.05
C LYS A 187 -5.14 17.75 20.73
N GLU A 188 -6.17 17.04 21.21
CA GLU A 188 -5.97 15.75 21.87
C GLU A 188 -5.42 14.70 20.90
N ALA A 189 -5.88 14.71 19.64
CA ALA A 189 -5.35 13.86 18.59
C ALA A 189 -3.87 14.11 18.31
N LYS A 190 -3.42 15.37 18.30
CA LYS A 190 -1.99 15.72 18.18
C LYS A 190 -1.16 15.13 19.32
N VAL A 191 -1.61 15.31 20.56
CA VAL A 191 -0.91 14.76 21.74
C VAL A 191 -0.83 13.23 21.68
N ARG A 192 -1.91 12.55 21.25
CA ARG A 192 -1.90 11.09 21.05
C ARG A 192 -0.93 10.67 19.95
N ALA A 193 -0.88 11.39 18.84
CA ALA A 193 0.05 11.14 17.74
C ALA A 193 1.52 11.27 18.19
N GLU A 194 1.84 12.32 18.97
CA GLU A 194 3.18 12.53 19.55
C GLU A 194 3.57 11.40 20.50
N ARG A 195 2.67 10.96 21.38
CA ARG A 195 2.90 9.82 22.28
C ARG A 195 3.15 8.52 21.51
N MET A 196 2.39 8.30 20.44
CA MET A 196 2.61 7.14 19.57
C MET A 196 3.95 7.22 18.86
N ALA A 197 4.36 8.42 18.43
CA ALA A 197 5.66 8.63 17.81
C ALA A 197 6.82 8.31 18.76
N ILE A 198 6.70 8.66 20.05
CA ILE A 198 7.72 8.27 21.04
C ILE A 198 7.74 6.75 21.22
N LYS A 199 6.56 6.11 21.32
CA LYS A 199 6.47 4.66 21.52
C LYS A 199 7.06 3.87 20.35
N ILE A 200 6.83 4.30 19.11
CA ILE A 200 7.38 3.64 17.93
C ILE A 200 8.90 3.82 17.86
N ASP A 201 9.40 5.01 18.23
CA ASP A 201 10.84 5.26 18.27
C ASP A 201 11.57 4.35 19.26
N ASP A 202 11.01 4.18 20.45
CA ASP A 202 11.49 3.24 21.49
C ASP A 202 11.45 1.77 21.03
N GLN A 203 10.55 1.41 20.12
CA GLN A 203 10.49 0.05 19.55
C GLN A 203 11.45 -0.17 18.37
N MET A 204 11.94 0.90 17.76
CA MET A 204 12.79 0.87 16.57
C MET A 204 14.28 1.08 16.89
N THR A 205 14.60 1.41 18.15
CA THR A 205 15.95 1.47 18.71
C THR A 205 16.36 0.13 19.32
#